data_AF-A0A7V5UJ13-F1
#
_entry.id   AF-A0A7V5UJ13-F1
#
_cell.length_a   1.000
_cell.length_b   1.000
_cell.length_c   1.000
_cell.angle_alpha   90.00
_cell.angle_beta   90.00
_cell.angle_gamma   90.00
#
_symmetry.space_group_name_H-M   'P 1'
#
loop_
_entity.id
_entity.type
_entity.pdbx_description
1 polymer ?
#
loop_
_entity_poly.entity_id
_entity_poly.type
_entity_poly.pdbx_seq_one_letter_code
_entity_poly.pdbx_strand_id
1 'polypeptide(L)'
;MLAEAKKLSEKSDRTDKENDRLKNLLAEIDHQVRLGRVLGYFDSQRAEKMLAELEQIRKRTQGGKSGEGFFDYIKELFEEWAKEWSDK
;
A
#
# COMPACT_ATOMS: atom_id res chain seq x y z
N MET A 1 -4.53 8.85 -2.06
CA MET A 1 -4.17 7.55 -2.69
C MET A 1 -4.28 6.40 -1.71
N LEU A 2 -3.49 6.37 -0.63
CA LEU A 2 -3.54 5.31 0.40
C LEU A 2 -4.92 5.15 1.05
N ALA A 3 -5.57 6.24 1.45
CA ALA A 3 -6.91 6.20 2.05
C ALA A 3 -7.99 5.63 1.10
N GLU A 4 -7.88 5.92 -0.20
CA GLU A 4 -8.78 5.39 -1.22
C GLU A 4 -8.52 3.90 -1.45
N ALA A 5 -7.24 3.50 -1.51
CA ALA A 5 -6.84 2.11 -1.65
C ALA A 5 -7.32 1.27 -0.45
N LYS A 6 -7.20 1.78 0.78
CA LYS A 6 -7.76 1.16 2.00
C LYS A 6 -9.27 0.97 1.88
N LYS A 7 -10.00 2.05 1.58
CA LYS A 7 -11.46 2.01 1.45
C LYS A 7 -11.91 0.96 0.43
N LEU A 8 -11.23 0.89 -0.72
CA LEU A 8 -11.56 -0.08 -1.76
C LEU A 8 -11.15 -1.50 -1.38
N SER A 9 -9.99 -1.72 -0.74
CA SER A 9 -9.57 -3.07 -0.32
C SER A 9 -10.49 -3.68 0.73
N GLU A 10 -11.12 -2.85 1.56
CA GLU A 10 -12.04 -3.27 2.63
C GLU A 10 -13.48 -3.46 2.10
N LYS A 11 -13.80 -2.92 0.92
CA LYS A 11 -15.12 -3.05 0.30
C LYS A 11 -15.30 -4.45 -0.31
N SER A 12 -16.29 -5.19 0.20
CA SER A 12 -16.64 -6.56 -0.21
C SER A 12 -17.46 -6.63 -1.50
N ASP A 13 -18.19 -5.57 -1.85
CA ASP A 13 -19.08 -5.46 -3.00
C ASP A 13 -18.52 -4.51 -4.08
N ARG A 14 -17.24 -4.66 -4.40
CA ARG A 14 -16.59 -3.87 -5.46
C ARG A 14 -17.13 -4.22 -6.85
N THR A 15 -17.49 -3.19 -7.59
CA THR A 15 -17.70 -3.27 -9.04
C THR A 15 -16.39 -3.50 -9.79
N ASP A 16 -16.47 -3.94 -11.05
CA ASP A 16 -15.28 -4.11 -11.90
C ASP A 16 -14.46 -2.83 -12.02
N LYS A 17 -15.13 -1.67 -12.14
CA LYS A 17 -14.47 -0.35 -12.15
C LYS A 17 -13.72 -0.07 -10.85
N GLU A 18 -14.27 -0.48 -9.71
CA GLU A 18 -13.61 -0.32 -8.41
C GLU A 18 -12.44 -1.28 -8.23
N ASN A 19 -12.51 -2.49 -8.81
CA ASN A 19 -11.39 -3.42 -8.85
C ASN A 19 -10.23 -2.87 -9.70
N ASP A 20 -10.53 -2.34 -10.89
CA ASP A 20 -9.53 -1.69 -11.73
C ASP A 20 -8.95 -0.45 -11.04
N ARG A 21 -9.79 0.33 -10.35
CA ARG A 21 -9.34 1.48 -9.58
C ARG A 21 -8.39 1.08 -8.46
N LEU A 22 -8.72 0.04 -7.69
CA LEU A 22 -7.83 -0.48 -6.64
C LEU A 22 -6.50 -0.96 -7.23
N LYS A 23 -6.54 -1.71 -8.34
CA LYS A 23 -5.33 -2.19 -9.03
C LYS A 23 -4.41 -1.03 -9.42
N ASN A 24 -4.96 0.04 -9.99
CA ASN A 24 -4.19 1.21 -10.38
C ASN A 24 -3.62 1.97 -9.17
N LEU A 25 -4.38 2.10 -8.09
CA LEU A 25 -3.89 2.71 -6.85
C LEU A 25 -2.71 1.92 -6.26
N LEU A 26 -2.80 0.59 -6.22
CA LEU A 26 -1.71 -0.28 -5.73
C LEU A 26 -0.47 -0.22 -6.63
N ALA A 27 -0.64 -0.06 -7.95
CA ALA A 27 0.47 0.11 -8.87
C ALA A 27 1.18 1.46 -8.69
N GLU A 28 0.43 2.53 -8.46
CA GLU A 28 1.00 3.86 -8.20
C GLU A 28 1.75 3.89 -6.86
N ILE A 29 1.19 3.27 -5.80
CA ILE A 29 1.89 3.17 -4.51
C ILE A 29 3.21 2.38 -4.68
N ASP A 30 3.20 1.26 -5.42
CA ASP A 30 4.41 0.48 -5.74
C ASP A 30 5.48 1.35 -6.43
N HIS A 31 5.06 2.13 -7.43
CA HIS A 31 5.94 3.05 -8.14
C HIS A 31 6.55 4.11 -7.20
N GLN A 32 5.74 4.72 -6.31
CA GLN A 32 6.22 5.71 -5.36
C GLN A 32 7.22 5.13 -4.34
N VAL A 33 7.01 3.89 -3.89
CA VAL A 33 7.97 3.21 -3.01
C VAL A 33 9.31 2.99 -3.71
N ARG A 34 9.28 2.52 -4.97
CA ARG A 34 10.51 2.33 -5.77
C ARG A 34 11.23 3.65 -6.03
N LEU A 35 10.47 4.70 -6.35
CA LEU A 35 11.03 6.03 -6.56
C LEU A 35 11.65 6.57 -5.26
N GLY A 36 10.96 6.44 -4.13
CA GLY A 36 11.48 6.85 -2.83
C GLY A 36 12.77 6.11 -2.45
N ARG A 37 12.88 4.81 -2.78
CA ARG A 37 14.15 4.07 -2.64
C ARG A 37 15.27 4.67 -3.50
N VAL A 38 15.00 4.96 -4.77
CA VAL A 38 16.00 5.54 -5.69
C VAL A 38 16.45 6.92 -5.22
N LEU A 39 15.52 7.73 -4.70
CA LEU A 39 15.80 9.07 -4.16
C LEU A 39 16.44 9.05 -2.77
N GLY A 40 16.59 7.88 -2.14
CA GLY A 40 17.18 7.74 -0.82
C GLY A 40 16.24 8.11 0.33
N TYR A 41 14.94 8.22 0.09
CA TYR A 41 13.93 8.41 1.15
C TYR A 41 13.73 7.14 1.99
N PHE A 42 14.02 5.96 1.42
CA PHE A 42 13.94 4.68 2.11
C PHE A 42 15.21 3.85 1.86
N ASP A 43 15.68 3.15 2.89
CA ASP A 43 16.70 2.11 2.69
C ASP A 43 16.11 0.91 1.92
N SER A 44 16.99 0.07 1.36
CA SER A 44 16.55 -1.06 0.54
C SER A 44 15.70 -2.07 1.32
N GLN A 45 16.01 -2.34 2.59
CA GLN A 45 15.24 -3.33 3.37
C GLN A 45 13.81 -2.85 3.63
N ARG A 46 13.64 -1.56 3.97
CA ARG A 46 12.33 -0.94 4.17
C ARG A 46 11.50 -0.95 2.90
N ALA A 47 12.10 -0.55 1.78
CA ALA A 47 11.41 -0.58 0.49
C ALA A 47 10.96 -2.00 0.11
N GLU A 48 11.81 -3.01 0.30
CA GLU A 48 11.43 -4.40 0.01
C GLU A 48 10.28 -4.90 0.91
N LYS A 49 10.28 -4.56 2.21
CA LYS A 49 9.15 -4.89 3.10
C LYS A 49 7.83 -4.30 2.60
N MET A 50 7.83 -3.03 2.18
CA MET A 50 6.63 -2.39 1.63
C MET A 50 6.13 -3.07 0.36
N LEU A 51 7.04 -3.38 -0.55
CA LEU A 51 6.70 -4.02 -1.82
C LEU A 51 6.11 -5.41 -1.58
N ALA A 52 6.64 -6.15 -0.59
CA ALA A 52 6.10 -7.45 -0.19
C ALA A 52 4.66 -7.32 0.35
N GLU A 53 4.38 -6.32 1.18
CA GLU A 53 3.04 -6.07 1.70
C GLU A 53 2.05 -5.65 0.62
N LEU A 54 2.43 -4.75 -0.28
CA LEU A 54 1.62 -4.37 -1.43
C LEU A 54 1.27 -5.59 -2.29
N GLU A 55 2.20 -6.53 -2.44
CA GLU A 55 1.95 -7.77 -3.16
C GLU A 55 0.99 -8.71 -2.43
N GLN A 56 1.06 -8.78 -1.09
CA GLN A 56 0.07 -9.52 -0.30
C GLN A 56 -1.33 -8.91 -0.46
N ILE A 57 -1.44 -7.58 -0.44
CA ILE A 57 -2.71 -6.88 -0.67
C ILE A 57 -3.23 -7.17 -2.08
N ARG A 58 -2.39 -7.12 -3.11
CA ARG A 58 -2.79 -7.48 -4.48
C ARG A 58 -3.34 -8.91 -4.54
N LYS A 59 -2.62 -9.89 -4.01
CA LYS A 59 -3.04 -11.30 -4.02
C LYS A 59 -4.36 -11.52 -3.27
N ARG A 60 -4.54 -10.86 -2.13
CA ARG A 60 -5.73 -11.05 -1.29
C ARG A 60 -6.94 -10.28 -1.79
N THR A 61 -6.73 -9.18 -2.52
CA THR A 61 -7.81 -8.38 -3.11
C THR A 61 -8.20 -8.80 -4.53
N GLN A 62 -7.47 -9.76 -5.12
CA GLN A 62 -7.81 -10.38 -6.40
C GLN A 62 -9.18 -11.06 -6.37
N GLY A 63 -9.89 -10.95 -7.50
CA GLY A 63 -11.22 -11.57 -7.67
C GLY A 63 -12.31 -10.94 -6.80
N GLY A 64 -12.16 -9.67 -6.39
CA GLY A 64 -13.17 -8.94 -5.62
C GLY A 64 -13.20 -9.23 -4.12
N LYS A 65 -12.28 -10.07 -3.62
CA LYS A 65 -12.18 -10.42 -2.20
C LYS A 65 -11.78 -9.22 -1.35
N SER A 66 -12.49 -8.92 -0.28
CA SER A 66 -12.14 -7.87 0.68
C SER A 66 -11.30 -8.40 1.84
N GLY A 67 -10.49 -7.54 2.44
CA GLY A 67 -9.76 -7.82 3.67
C GLY A 67 -9.71 -6.59 4.55
N GLU A 68 -10.34 -6.66 5.72
CA GLU A 68 -10.28 -5.63 6.77
C GLU A 68 -8.89 -5.60 7.42
N GLY A 69 -8.37 -4.40 7.72
CA GLY A 69 -7.10 -4.23 8.44
C GLY A 69 -5.81 -4.35 7.62
N PHE A 70 -5.90 -4.59 6.30
CA PHE A 70 -4.72 -4.80 5.46
C PHE A 70 -3.86 -3.57 5.22
N PHE A 71 -4.51 -2.41 5.13
CA PHE A 71 -3.81 -1.15 4.95
C PHE A 71 -3.30 -0.57 6.26
N ASP A 72 -3.71 -1.13 7.40
CA ASP A 72 -3.26 -0.66 8.71
C ASP A 72 -1.78 -0.97 8.90
N TYR A 73 -1.27 -2.10 8.42
CA TYR A 73 0.16 -2.40 8.46
C TYR A 73 1.00 -1.44 7.60
N ILE A 74 0.54 -1.10 6.38
CA ILE A 74 1.22 -0.10 5.54
C ILE A 74 1.18 1.27 6.23
N LYS A 75 0.05 1.63 6.84
CA LYS A 75 -0.09 2.90 7.57
C LYS A 75 0.83 2.95 8.79
N GLU A 76 0.88 1.88 9.59
CA GLU A 76 1.79 1.75 10.73
C GLU A 76 3.25 1.91 10.31
N LEU A 77 3.67 1.27 9.22
CA LEU A 77 5.01 1.44 8.67
C LEU A 77 5.30 2.92 8.33
N PHE A 78 4.38 3.60 7.64
CA PHE A 78 4.54 5.03 7.35
C PHE A 78 4.54 5.92 8.61
N GLU A 79 3.71 5.61 9.60
CA GLU A 79 3.64 6.35 10.86
C GLU A 79 4.88 6.15 11.74
N GLU A 80 5.42 4.93 11.80
CA GLU A 80 6.71 4.63 12.43
C GLU A 80 7.83 5.47 11.78
N TRP A 81 7.84 5.58 10.45
CA TRP A 81 8.86 6.38 9.76
C TRP A 81 8.69 7.87 9.94
N ALA A 82 7.46 8.38 9.95
CA ALA A 82 7.19 9.78 10.23
C ALA A 82 7.71 10.17 11.61
N LYS A 83 7.63 9.27 12.60
CA LYS A 83 8.21 9.45 13.93
C LYS A 83 9.75 9.44 13.89
N GLU A 84 10.35 8.43 13.25
CA GLU A 84 11.82 8.34 13.13
C GLU A 84 12.46 9.56 12.43
N TRP A 85 11.76 10.20 11.50
CA TRP A 85 12.21 11.42 10.83
C TRP A 85 11.93 12.69 11.64
N SER A 86 10.89 12.70 12.48
CA SER A 86 10.57 13.82 13.37
C SER A 86 11.49 13.91 14.58
N ASP A 87 12.14 12.79 14.94
CA ASP A 87 13.08 12.69 16.06
C ASP A 87 14.55 12.95 15.66
N LYS A 88 14.81 13.30 14.39
CA LYS A 88 16.12 13.75 13.87
C LYS A 88 16.15 15.26 13.65
#